data_AF-A0A0G1W8C8-F1
#
_entry.id   AF-A0A0G1W8C8-F1
#
_cell.length_a   1.000
_cell.length_b   1.000
_cell.length_c   1.000
_cell.angle_alpha   90.00
_cell.angle_beta   90.00
_cell.angle_gamma   90.00
#
_symmetry.space_group_name_H-M   'P 1'
#
loop_
_entity.id
_entity.type
_entity.pdbx_description
1 polymer ?
#
loop_
_entity_poly.entity_id
_entity_poly.type
_entity_poly.pdbx_seq_one_letter_code
_entity_poly.pdbx_strand_id
1 'polypeptide(L)'
;MDGNGAGLRSCQNCKQEFRIEPEDFDFYEKIKVPPPTWCPQCRMIRRFAFTNIWNLYKRSCDKCGKNIISIYSPDKPVIVYCQPCWWADDWDGTEYGLDYDPSRPFFEQVQELSAKAPRSALESAYLTLKNTEYANALGHSKNCYLIFWADYCENAFYSSFLNGLKDSLDCYRMKDSELCYEDVGCNKCYRTFFSEECDACNDVWFSRNCTGCTNCFGCVNLRNKNYYIWNEQYTKGEYFKKLFRS
;
A
#
# COMPACT_ATOMS: atom_id res chain seq x y z
N MET A 1 33.26 11.87 -33.16
CA MET A 1 32.43 13.03 -32.80
C MET A 1 31.23 12.97 -33.72
N ASP A 2 30.07 12.63 -33.17
CA ASP A 2 28.77 13.10 -33.64
C ASP A 2 27.95 13.32 -32.37
N GLY A 3 28.04 14.56 -31.86
CA GLY A 3 27.20 15.01 -30.77
C GLY A 3 25.79 15.23 -31.31
N ASN A 4 24.84 14.46 -30.81
CA ASN A 4 23.38 14.64 -30.82
C ASN A 4 22.84 13.32 -30.23
N GLY A 5 22.54 13.22 -28.94
CA GLY A 5 21.44 13.92 -28.30
C GLY A 5 20.28 12.93 -28.20
N ALA A 6 19.66 12.81 -27.02
CA ALA A 6 18.26 12.41 -26.90
C ALA A 6 17.78 11.33 -27.88
N GLY A 7 17.88 10.05 -27.54
CA GLY A 7 17.33 9.00 -28.40
C GLY A 7 15.80 9.05 -28.37
N LEU A 8 15.18 9.82 -29.27
CA LEU A 8 13.73 9.80 -29.46
C LEU A 8 13.36 8.42 -30.02
N ARG A 9 12.52 7.69 -29.29
CA ARG A 9 12.07 6.34 -29.67
C ARG A 9 10.56 6.29 -29.69
N SER A 10 10.01 5.50 -30.61
CA SER A 10 8.59 5.14 -30.56
C SER A 10 8.37 3.97 -29.61
N CYS A 11 7.44 4.12 -28.67
CA CYS A 11 7.04 3.08 -27.73
C CYS A 11 6.40 1.89 -28.47
N GLN A 12 6.93 0.68 -28.27
CA GLN A 12 6.36 -0.51 -28.92
C GLN A 12 4.88 -0.78 -28.54
N ASN A 13 4.44 -0.36 -27.35
CA ASN A 13 3.07 -0.56 -26.86
C ASN A 13 2.11 0.54 -27.33
N CYS A 14 2.25 1.76 -26.81
CA CYS A 14 1.32 2.86 -27.10
C CYS A 14 1.64 3.67 -28.36
N LYS A 15 2.74 3.34 -29.06
CA LYS A 15 3.23 4.03 -30.28
C LYS A 15 3.63 5.51 -30.10
N GLN A 16 3.44 6.08 -28.92
CA GLN A 16 3.89 7.43 -28.58
C GLN A 16 5.42 7.51 -28.51
N GLU A 17 5.94 8.68 -28.85
CA GLU A 17 7.37 8.97 -28.73
C GLU A 17 7.78 9.16 -27.26
N PHE A 18 8.97 8.70 -26.92
CA PHE A 18 9.59 8.95 -25.63
C PHE A 18 11.09 9.13 -25.80
N ARG A 19 11.69 9.93 -24.94
CA ARG A 19 13.11 10.23 -24.94
C ARG A 19 13.83 9.33 -23.96
N ILE A 20 15.01 8.84 -24.35
CA ILE A 20 16.01 8.25 -23.46
C ILE A 20 17.15 9.26 -23.40
N GLU A 21 17.52 9.68 -22.19
CA GLU A 21 18.60 10.64 -22.02
C GLU A 21 19.96 9.99 -22.29
N PRO A 22 20.97 10.73 -22.78
CA PRO A 22 22.31 10.19 -23.00
C PRO A 22 22.86 9.45 -21.76
N GLU A 23 22.66 10.02 -20.57
CA GLU A 23 23.11 9.47 -19.29
C GLU A 23 22.41 8.14 -18.95
N ASP A 24 21.18 7.92 -19.44
CA ASP A 24 20.49 6.65 -19.27
C ASP A 24 21.19 5.52 -20.04
N PHE A 25 21.78 5.80 -21.20
CA PHE A 25 22.50 4.79 -21.98
C PHE A 25 23.74 4.29 -21.23
N ASP A 26 24.50 5.21 -20.63
CA ASP A 26 25.65 4.87 -19.78
C ASP A 26 25.22 3.98 -18.60
N PHE A 27 24.06 4.29 -18.00
CA PHE A 27 23.50 3.49 -16.92
C PHE A 27 23.12 2.07 -17.39
N TYR A 28 22.43 1.94 -18.53
CA TYR A 28 22.03 0.64 -19.07
C TYR A 28 23.22 -0.23 -19.45
N GLU A 29 24.28 0.37 -20.03
CA GLU A 29 25.53 -0.33 -20.32
C GLU A 29 26.22 -0.82 -19.04
N LYS A 30 26.29 0.04 -18.01
CA LYS A 30 26.88 -0.30 -16.71
C LYS A 30 26.20 -1.50 -16.05
N ILE A 31 24.88 -1.60 -16.11
CA ILE A 31 24.13 -2.73 -15.55
C ILE A 31 23.95 -3.90 -16.54
N LYS A 32 24.53 -3.80 -17.75
CA LYS A 32 24.51 -4.82 -18.82
C LYS A 32 23.10 -5.22 -19.27
N VAL A 33 22.22 -4.24 -19.47
CA VAL A 33 20.86 -4.45 -20.00
C VAL A 33 20.61 -3.58 -21.24
N PRO A 34 19.72 -3.99 -22.16
CA PRO A 34 19.37 -3.15 -23.30
C PRO A 34 18.53 -1.92 -22.88
N PRO A 35 18.61 -0.82 -23.64
CA PRO A 35 17.76 0.35 -23.43
C PRO A 35 16.28 -0.02 -23.63
N PRO A 36 15.35 0.67 -22.95
CA PRO A 36 13.93 0.34 -22.98
C PRO A 36 13.33 0.53 -24.37
N THR A 37 12.45 -0.39 -24.76
CA THR A 37 11.64 -0.29 -25.99
C THR A 37 10.23 0.26 -25.73
N TRP A 38 9.87 0.43 -24.46
CA TRP A 38 8.57 0.92 -23.99
C TRP A 38 8.77 2.22 -23.21
N CYS A 39 7.86 3.18 -23.38
CA CYS A 39 7.90 4.44 -22.64
C CYS A 39 7.77 4.23 -21.13
N PRO A 40 8.21 5.19 -20.29
CA PRO A 40 8.14 5.08 -18.83
C PRO A 40 6.75 4.70 -18.31
N GLN A 41 5.69 5.30 -18.85
CA GLN A 41 4.31 5.02 -18.46
C GLN A 41 3.90 3.57 -18.75
N CYS A 42 4.16 3.06 -19.96
CA CYS A 42 3.82 1.68 -20.31
C CYS A 42 4.61 0.67 -19.48
N ARG A 43 5.88 0.97 -19.15
CA ARG A 43 6.68 0.14 -18.23
C ARG A 43 6.10 0.15 -16.81
N MET A 44 5.63 1.30 -16.34
CA MET A 44 4.96 1.41 -15.05
C MET A 44 3.66 0.59 -15.02
N ILE A 45 2.78 0.76 -16.01
CA ILE A 45 1.55 -0.03 -16.14
C ILE A 45 1.86 -1.53 -16.13
N ARG A 46 2.86 -1.96 -16.91
CA ARG A 46 3.27 -3.37 -16.96
C ARG A 46 3.79 -3.89 -15.61
N ARG A 47 4.52 -3.06 -14.85
CA ARG A 47 4.98 -3.43 -13.49
C ARG A 47 3.82 -3.58 -12.51
N PHE A 48 2.83 -2.70 -12.59
CA PHE A 48 1.66 -2.74 -11.71
C PHE A 48 0.51 -3.63 -12.22
N ALA A 49 0.62 -4.22 -13.41
CA ALA A 49 -0.42 -5.07 -14.01
C ALA A 49 -0.79 -6.29 -13.16
N PHE A 50 0.12 -6.71 -12.27
CA PHE A 50 -0.07 -7.84 -11.36
C PHE A 50 -0.33 -7.42 -9.91
N THR A 51 -0.40 -6.11 -9.65
CA THR A 51 -0.65 -5.58 -8.31
C THR A 51 -2.11 -5.14 -8.21
N ASN A 52 -2.86 -5.77 -7.32
CA ASN A 52 -4.19 -5.29 -6.97
C ASN A 52 -4.41 -5.38 -5.46
N ILE A 53 -4.42 -4.21 -4.83
CA ILE A 53 -4.50 -4.13 -3.36
C ILE A 53 -5.88 -3.69 -2.90
N TRP A 54 -6.48 -2.71 -3.58
CA TRP A 54 -7.72 -2.06 -3.16
C TRP A 54 -8.98 -2.65 -3.78
N ASN A 55 -8.91 -3.25 -4.98
CA ASN A 55 -10.13 -3.75 -5.61
C ASN A 55 -10.47 -5.12 -5.04
N LEU A 56 -11.49 -5.14 -4.20
CA LEU A 56 -12.03 -6.33 -3.55
C LEU A 56 -13.31 -6.78 -4.26
N TYR A 57 -13.33 -8.03 -4.69
CA TYR A 57 -14.45 -8.66 -5.38
C TYR A 57 -15.05 -9.77 -4.55
N LYS A 58 -16.38 -9.87 -4.56
CA LYS A 58 -17.08 -11.04 -4.02
C LYS A 58 -17.02 -12.16 -5.06
N ARG A 59 -16.55 -13.35 -4.64
CA ARG A 59 -16.56 -14.57 -5.47
C ARG A 59 -16.65 -15.82 -4.60
N SER A 60 -16.85 -16.97 -5.22
CA SER A 60 -16.74 -18.27 -4.54
C SER A 60 -15.28 -18.76 -4.56
N CYS A 61 -14.86 -19.42 -3.49
CA CYS A 61 -13.60 -20.15 -3.44
C CYS A 61 -13.66 -21.36 -4.37
N ASP A 62 -12.68 -21.52 -5.24
CA ASP A 62 -12.66 -22.61 -6.23
C ASP A 62 -12.35 -23.98 -5.61
N LYS A 63 -11.84 -24.03 -4.37
CA LYS A 63 -11.61 -25.29 -3.62
C LYS A 63 -12.83 -25.74 -2.81
N CYS A 64 -13.41 -24.85 -2.01
CA CYS A 64 -14.43 -25.21 -1.02
C CYS A 64 -15.82 -24.59 -1.25
N GLY A 65 -15.99 -23.78 -2.30
CA GLY A 65 -17.27 -23.18 -2.69
C GLY A 65 -17.77 -22.03 -1.80
N LYS A 66 -17.10 -21.74 -0.67
CA LYS A 66 -17.49 -20.65 0.24
C LYS A 66 -17.41 -19.29 -0.44
N ASN A 67 -18.33 -18.39 -0.09
CA ASN A 67 -18.27 -16.98 -0.48
C ASN A 67 -17.10 -16.30 0.20
N ILE A 68 -16.30 -15.58 -0.58
CA ILE A 68 -15.09 -14.89 -0.12
C ILE A 68 -14.96 -13.52 -0.78
N ILE A 69 -14.05 -12.74 -0.20
CA ILE A 69 -13.49 -11.55 -0.82
C ILE A 69 -12.14 -11.90 -1.46
N SER A 70 -11.89 -11.37 -2.65
CA SER A 70 -10.65 -11.59 -3.38
C SER A 70 -10.20 -10.37 -4.17
N ILE A 71 -8.89 -10.27 -4.42
CA ILE A 71 -8.30 -9.33 -5.38
C ILE A 71 -8.54 -9.73 -6.85
N TYR A 72 -9.16 -10.89 -7.10
CA TYR A 72 -9.45 -11.37 -8.45
C TYR A 72 -10.95 -11.29 -8.73
N SER A 73 -11.31 -10.57 -9.79
CA SER A 73 -12.70 -10.48 -10.25
C SER A 73 -13.24 -11.85 -10.69
N PRO A 74 -14.53 -12.16 -10.46
CA PRO A 74 -15.15 -13.43 -10.83
C PRO A 74 -15.24 -13.68 -12.33
N ASP A 75 -15.09 -12.65 -13.18
CA ASP A 75 -15.08 -12.78 -14.65
C ASP A 75 -13.73 -13.29 -15.20
N LYS A 76 -12.69 -13.40 -14.36
CA LYS A 76 -11.37 -13.84 -14.79
C LYS A 76 -11.19 -15.35 -14.63
N PRO A 77 -10.62 -16.05 -15.63
CA PRO A 77 -10.40 -17.50 -15.59
C PRO A 77 -9.16 -17.81 -14.73
N VAL A 78 -9.24 -17.50 -13.44
CA VAL A 78 -8.19 -17.77 -12.45
C VAL A 78 -8.77 -18.61 -11.32
N ILE A 79 -8.03 -19.64 -10.93
CA ILE A 79 -8.37 -20.50 -9.79
C ILE A 79 -7.92 -19.77 -8.52
N VAL A 80 -8.86 -19.55 -7.60
CA VAL A 80 -8.64 -18.76 -6.38
C VAL A 80 -9.06 -19.55 -5.16
N TYR A 81 -8.10 -19.72 -4.24
CA TYR A 81 -8.34 -20.35 -2.95
C TYR A 81 -8.54 -19.30 -1.86
N CYS A 82 -9.55 -19.52 -1.01
CA CYS A 82 -9.70 -18.73 0.20
C CYS A 82 -8.48 -18.93 1.12
N GLN A 83 -8.24 -17.98 2.01
CA GLN A 83 -7.09 -18.05 2.92
C GLN A 83 -7.02 -19.37 3.73
N PRO A 84 -8.11 -19.89 4.34
CA PRO A 84 -8.08 -21.20 4.98
C PRO A 84 -7.65 -22.34 4.06
N CYS A 85 -8.11 -22.35 2.79
CA CYS A 85 -7.78 -23.40 1.83
C CYS A 85 -6.35 -23.26 1.30
N TRP A 86 -5.87 -22.03 1.10
CA TRP A 86 -4.51 -21.77 0.64
C TRP A 86 -3.47 -22.23 1.67
N TRP A 87 -3.71 -21.97 2.95
CA TRP A 87 -2.82 -22.31 4.06
C TRP A 87 -3.11 -23.67 4.71
N ALA A 88 -3.93 -24.51 4.10
CA ALA A 88 -4.20 -25.86 4.60
C ALA A 88 -3.18 -26.87 4.05
N ASP A 89 -2.90 -27.91 4.83
CA ASP A 89 -1.94 -28.97 4.50
C ASP A 89 -2.56 -30.09 3.61
N ASP A 90 -3.63 -29.77 2.86
CA ASP A 90 -4.43 -30.71 2.08
C ASP A 90 -4.40 -30.42 0.56
N TRP A 91 -3.37 -29.70 0.09
CA TRP A 91 -3.02 -29.57 -1.33
C TRP A 91 -1.52 -29.28 -1.47
N ASP A 92 -0.97 -29.64 -2.62
CA ASP A 92 0.44 -29.41 -2.91
C ASP A 92 0.66 -28.59 -4.19
N GLY A 93 1.67 -27.71 -4.13
CA GLY A 93 2.03 -26.80 -5.22
C GLY A 93 2.63 -27.50 -6.45
N THR A 94 2.92 -28.80 -6.37
CA THR A 94 3.45 -29.58 -7.51
C THR A 94 2.37 -30.31 -8.30
N GLU A 95 1.13 -30.37 -7.79
CA GLU A 95 0.01 -31.09 -8.43
C GLU A 95 -0.33 -30.57 -9.85
N TYR A 96 -0.02 -29.30 -10.14
CA TYR A 96 -0.23 -28.66 -11.44
C TYR A 96 1.08 -28.46 -12.23
N GLY A 97 2.16 -29.14 -11.83
CA GLY A 97 3.44 -29.10 -12.51
C GLY A 97 3.34 -29.52 -13.97
N LEU A 98 4.12 -28.88 -14.83
CA LEU A 98 4.24 -29.21 -16.26
C LEU A 98 5.72 -29.40 -16.59
N ASP A 99 6.03 -30.45 -17.34
CA ASP A 99 7.36 -30.64 -17.91
C ASP A 99 7.63 -29.55 -18.96
N TYR A 100 8.84 -29.02 -18.95
CA TYR A 100 9.26 -28.01 -19.92
C TYR A 100 9.52 -28.64 -21.29
N ASP A 101 8.83 -28.13 -22.31
CA ASP A 101 9.02 -28.54 -23.71
C ASP A 101 9.76 -27.45 -24.50
N PRO A 102 11.03 -27.66 -24.90
CA PRO A 102 11.79 -26.67 -25.65
C PRO A 102 11.28 -26.46 -27.09
N SER A 103 10.39 -27.32 -27.59
CA SER A 103 9.80 -27.17 -28.94
C SER A 103 8.65 -26.16 -29.00
N ARG A 104 8.12 -25.75 -27.83
CA ARG A 104 6.99 -24.81 -27.71
C ARG A 104 7.45 -23.43 -27.23
N PRO A 105 6.75 -22.34 -27.58
CA PRO A 105 7.02 -21.03 -27.03
C PRO A 105 6.94 -21.02 -25.50
N PHE A 106 7.99 -20.52 -24.85
CA PHE A 106 8.10 -20.49 -23.39
C PHE A 106 6.89 -19.83 -22.69
N PHE A 107 6.47 -18.66 -23.16
CA PHE A 107 5.39 -17.91 -22.50
C PHE A 107 4.00 -18.53 -22.63
N GLU A 108 3.77 -19.34 -23.67
CA GLU A 108 2.51 -20.11 -23.78
C GLU A 108 2.45 -21.20 -22.71
N GLN A 109 3.58 -21.89 -22.46
CA GLN A 109 3.68 -22.88 -21.39
C GLN A 109 3.54 -22.23 -20.00
N VAL A 110 4.11 -21.04 -19.80
CA VAL A 110 3.92 -20.26 -18.55
C VAL A 110 2.46 -19.85 -18.37
N GLN A 111 1.77 -19.45 -19.45
CA GLN A 111 0.35 -19.11 -19.38
C GLN A 111 -0.50 -20.34 -19.04
N GLU A 112 -0.21 -21.49 -19.63
CA GLU A 112 -0.87 -22.76 -19.33
C GLU A 112 -0.69 -23.15 -17.85
N LEU A 113 0.54 -23.07 -17.34
CA LEU A 113 0.84 -23.30 -15.93
C LEU A 113 0.09 -22.31 -15.04
N SER A 114 0.09 -21.01 -15.39
CA SER A 114 -0.58 -19.96 -14.60
C SER A 114 -2.09 -20.13 -14.53
N ALA A 115 -2.71 -20.74 -15.55
CA ALA A 115 -4.14 -21.04 -15.57
C ALA A 115 -4.51 -22.25 -14.69
N LYS A 116 -3.58 -23.19 -14.50
CA LYS A 116 -3.75 -24.38 -13.65
C LYS A 116 -3.38 -24.12 -12.19
N ALA A 117 -2.42 -23.21 -11.95
CA ALA A 117 -1.95 -22.88 -10.62
C ALA A 117 -3.00 -22.06 -9.84
N PRO A 118 -3.41 -22.49 -8.63
CA PRO A 118 -4.27 -21.71 -7.78
C PRO A 118 -3.55 -20.44 -7.28
N ARG A 119 -4.33 -19.42 -6.91
CA ARG A 119 -3.84 -18.18 -6.31
C ARG A 119 -4.51 -17.94 -4.97
N SER A 120 -3.80 -17.36 -4.01
CA SER A 120 -4.42 -16.91 -2.76
C SER A 120 -5.38 -15.76 -3.03
N ALA A 121 -6.54 -15.78 -2.39
CA ALA A 121 -7.58 -14.78 -2.60
C ALA A 121 -7.15 -13.35 -2.25
N LEU A 122 -6.29 -13.19 -1.23
CA LEU A 122 -5.77 -11.92 -0.75
C LEU A 122 -4.26 -12.04 -0.53
N GLU A 123 -3.54 -10.93 -0.63
CA GLU A 123 -2.13 -10.84 -0.28
C GLU A 123 -2.04 -10.58 1.23
N SER A 124 -2.11 -11.60 2.08
CA SER A 124 -2.10 -11.36 3.54
C SER A 124 -1.37 -12.47 4.27
N ALA A 125 -0.70 -12.12 5.36
CA ALA A 125 -0.13 -13.09 6.29
C ALA A 125 -1.25 -13.68 7.15
N TYR A 126 -2.18 -14.42 6.53
CA TYR A 126 -3.47 -14.83 7.11
C TYR A 126 -3.38 -15.39 8.53
N LEU A 127 -2.43 -16.27 8.81
CA LEU A 127 -2.25 -16.92 10.12
C LEU A 127 -1.94 -15.93 11.25
N THR A 128 -1.51 -14.72 10.92
CA THR A 128 -1.19 -13.66 11.88
C THR A 128 -2.38 -12.74 12.15
N LEU A 129 -3.48 -12.88 11.40
CA LEU A 129 -4.65 -12.01 11.49
C LEU A 129 -5.68 -12.57 12.47
N LYS A 130 -6.36 -11.69 13.23
CA LYS A 130 -7.42 -12.08 14.16
C LYS A 130 -8.60 -11.12 14.07
N ASN A 131 -9.78 -11.59 13.73
CA ASN A 131 -10.97 -10.75 13.58
C ASN A 131 -10.70 -9.55 12.63
N THR A 132 -10.13 -9.85 11.47
CA THR A 132 -9.72 -8.84 10.49
C THR A 132 -10.30 -9.19 9.13
N GLU A 133 -11.46 -8.59 8.82
CA GLU A 133 -12.20 -8.84 7.58
C GLU A 133 -12.06 -7.66 6.60
N TYR A 134 -12.29 -7.93 5.30
CA TYR A 134 -12.24 -6.92 4.23
C TYR A 134 -10.91 -6.15 4.13
N ALA A 135 -9.83 -6.71 4.66
CA ALA A 135 -8.50 -6.15 4.62
C ALA A 135 -7.60 -6.91 3.64
N ASN A 136 -6.64 -6.23 3.03
CA ASN A 136 -5.67 -6.85 2.13
C ASN A 136 -4.28 -6.22 2.28
N ALA A 137 -3.25 -6.97 1.91
CA ALA A 137 -1.85 -6.55 2.00
C ALA A 137 -1.45 -6.17 3.43
N LEU A 138 -1.65 -7.10 4.36
CA LEU A 138 -1.40 -6.92 5.79
C LEU A 138 -0.94 -8.19 6.50
N GLY A 139 -0.28 -7.96 7.64
CA GLY A 139 0.11 -8.95 8.62
C GLY A 139 -0.01 -8.44 10.06
N HIS A 140 0.07 -9.39 10.99
CA HIS A 140 0.16 -9.19 12.44
C HIS A 140 -0.88 -8.23 13.03
N SER A 141 -2.11 -8.24 12.50
CA SER A 141 -3.13 -7.26 12.85
C SER A 141 -4.39 -7.91 13.41
N LYS A 142 -5.07 -7.23 14.35
CA LYS A 142 -6.27 -7.75 15.00
C LYS A 142 -7.38 -6.70 15.11
N ASN A 143 -8.63 -7.14 15.04
CA ASN A 143 -9.82 -6.29 15.13
C ASN A 143 -9.77 -5.12 14.13
N CYS A 144 -9.35 -5.40 12.90
CA CYS A 144 -9.22 -4.39 11.87
C CYS A 144 -10.27 -4.58 10.79
N TYR A 145 -10.69 -3.51 10.12
CA TYR A 145 -11.70 -3.59 9.07
C TYR A 145 -11.42 -2.62 7.95
N LEU A 146 -11.47 -3.11 6.71
CA LEU A 146 -11.26 -2.31 5.51
C LEU A 146 -9.95 -1.49 5.57
N ILE A 147 -8.86 -2.16 5.92
CA ILE A 147 -7.52 -1.58 5.92
C ILE A 147 -6.63 -2.23 4.86
N PHE A 148 -5.72 -1.43 4.29
CA PHE A 148 -4.86 -1.84 3.17
C PHE A 148 -3.41 -1.42 3.40
N TRP A 149 -2.45 -2.27 3.02
CA TRP A 149 -1.02 -1.98 3.22
C TRP A 149 -0.74 -1.59 4.67
N ALA A 150 -1.10 -2.49 5.57
CA ALA A 150 -1.10 -2.22 6.99
C ALA A 150 -0.43 -3.37 7.74
N ASP A 151 0.47 -3.09 8.68
CA ASP A 151 1.05 -4.14 9.51
C ASP A 151 0.95 -3.77 10.99
N TYR A 152 0.89 -4.77 11.86
CA TYR A 152 0.92 -4.58 13.33
C TYR A 152 -0.19 -3.66 13.87
N CYS A 153 -1.36 -3.65 13.24
CA CYS A 153 -2.46 -2.76 13.62
C CYS A 153 -3.44 -3.44 14.60
N GLU A 154 -4.01 -2.64 15.51
CA GLU A 154 -5.02 -3.08 16.48
C GLU A 154 -6.16 -2.07 16.53
N ASN A 155 -7.41 -2.55 16.38
CA ASN A 155 -8.59 -1.69 16.39
C ASN A 155 -8.45 -0.53 15.38
N ALA A 156 -8.04 -0.85 14.16
CA ALA A 156 -7.84 0.10 13.07
C ALA A 156 -8.87 -0.11 11.95
N PHE A 157 -9.48 0.98 11.47
CA PHE A 157 -10.60 0.88 10.54
C PHE A 157 -10.47 1.90 9.40
N TYR A 158 -10.94 1.55 8.20
CA TYR A 158 -11.08 2.47 7.04
C TYR A 158 -9.81 3.26 6.69
N SER A 159 -8.66 2.61 6.80
CA SER A 159 -7.34 3.25 6.78
C SER A 159 -6.38 2.58 5.81
N SER A 160 -5.27 3.23 5.44
CA SER A 160 -4.28 2.62 4.55
C SER A 160 -2.86 3.10 4.81
N PHE A 161 -1.87 2.30 4.41
CA PHE A 161 -0.44 2.57 4.62
C PHE A 161 -0.11 2.73 6.10
N LEU A 162 -0.39 1.69 6.89
CA LEU A 162 -0.30 1.74 8.34
C LEU A 162 0.82 0.82 8.86
N ASN A 163 1.50 1.21 9.92
CA ASN A 163 2.42 0.30 10.59
C ASN A 163 2.40 0.56 12.10
N GLY A 164 1.89 -0.37 12.89
CA GLY A 164 1.82 -0.19 14.34
C GLY A 164 0.78 0.84 14.79
N LEU A 165 -0.37 0.91 14.10
CA LEU A 165 -1.46 1.82 14.45
C LEU A 165 -2.41 1.16 15.46
N LYS A 166 -2.80 1.89 16.51
CA LYS A 166 -3.71 1.40 17.55
C LYS A 166 -4.90 2.33 17.79
N ASP A 167 -6.08 1.75 17.96
CA ASP A 167 -7.31 2.47 18.35
C ASP A 167 -7.55 3.72 17.49
N SER A 168 -7.49 3.55 16.17
CA SER A 168 -7.47 4.67 15.21
C SER A 168 -8.36 4.39 14.01
N LEU A 169 -8.80 5.45 13.34
CA LEU A 169 -9.83 5.39 12.31
C LEU A 169 -9.55 6.44 11.23
N ASP A 170 -9.85 6.13 9.97
CA ASP A 170 -9.73 7.07 8.85
C ASP A 170 -8.33 7.73 8.73
N CYS A 171 -7.27 6.94 8.94
CA CYS A 171 -5.89 7.39 8.87
C CYS A 171 -5.21 6.96 7.57
N TYR A 172 -4.35 7.82 7.03
CA TYR A 172 -3.55 7.53 5.85
C TYR A 172 -2.07 7.76 6.11
N ARG A 173 -1.23 6.76 5.77
CA ARG A 173 0.23 6.84 5.93
C ARG A 173 0.65 7.14 7.37
N MET A 174 0.28 6.25 8.29
CA MET A 174 0.64 6.40 9.70
C MET A 174 1.54 5.30 10.23
N LYS A 175 2.41 5.66 11.18
CA LYS A 175 3.31 4.70 11.82
C LYS A 175 3.42 4.93 13.33
N ASP A 176 3.48 3.83 14.08
CA ASP A 176 3.72 3.78 15.52
C ASP A 176 2.85 4.79 16.30
N SER A 177 1.56 4.87 15.97
CA SER A 177 0.65 5.92 16.46
C SER A 177 -0.60 5.32 17.10
N GLU A 178 -1.23 6.08 17.99
CA GLU A 178 -2.33 5.59 18.82
C GLU A 178 -3.37 6.70 19.10
N LEU A 179 -4.65 6.33 19.10
CA LEU A 179 -5.78 7.24 19.28
C LEU A 179 -5.80 8.38 18.25
N CYS A 180 -5.62 8.04 16.97
CA CYS A 180 -5.60 9.00 15.86
C CYS A 180 -6.87 8.92 15.01
N TYR A 181 -7.25 10.06 14.41
CA TYR A 181 -8.44 10.14 13.56
C TYR A 181 -8.27 11.18 12.45
N GLU A 182 -8.60 10.80 11.20
CA GLU A 182 -8.56 11.71 10.04
C GLU A 182 -7.18 12.38 9.85
N ASP A 183 -6.13 11.61 10.14
CA ASP A 183 -4.74 12.05 10.06
C ASP A 183 -4.06 11.55 8.78
N VAL A 184 -3.18 12.37 8.21
CA VAL A 184 -2.46 12.07 6.97
C VAL A 184 -0.96 12.26 7.17
N GLY A 185 -0.17 11.22 6.91
CA GLY A 185 1.30 11.34 6.92
C GLY A 185 1.89 11.55 8.31
N CYS A 186 1.22 11.06 9.36
CA CYS A 186 1.63 11.27 10.75
C CYS A 186 2.40 10.08 11.31
N ASN A 187 3.38 10.31 12.18
CA ASN A 187 4.17 9.21 12.75
C ASN A 187 4.60 9.46 14.19
N LYS A 188 4.59 8.40 15.01
CA LYS A 188 4.82 8.46 16.46
C LYS A 188 3.89 9.43 17.19
N CYS A 189 2.64 9.51 16.74
CA CYS A 189 1.66 10.43 17.28
C CYS A 189 0.74 9.76 18.29
N TYR A 190 0.33 10.51 19.30
CA TYR A 190 -0.67 10.08 20.27
C TYR A 190 -1.77 11.14 20.35
N ARG A 191 -3.03 10.75 20.19
CA ARG A 191 -4.16 11.70 20.25
C ARG A 191 -3.98 12.86 19.27
N THR A 192 -3.74 12.52 18.02
CA THR A 192 -3.69 13.49 16.92
C THR A 192 -4.96 13.37 16.08
N PHE A 193 -5.53 14.50 15.70
CA PHE A 193 -6.84 14.55 15.04
C PHE A 193 -6.81 15.56 13.89
N PHE A 194 -7.35 15.19 12.73
CA PHE A 194 -7.52 16.07 11.57
C PHE A 194 -6.23 16.80 11.18
N SER A 195 -5.09 16.12 11.29
CA SER A 195 -3.77 16.74 11.12
C SER A 195 -2.95 16.08 10.02
N GLU A 196 -2.06 16.86 9.41
CA GLU A 196 -1.29 16.44 8.23
C GLU A 196 0.21 16.62 8.49
N GLU A 197 1.01 15.61 8.15
CA GLU A 197 2.48 15.64 8.28
C GLU A 197 2.94 15.99 9.71
N CYS A 198 2.29 15.41 10.74
CA CYS A 198 2.68 15.59 12.13
C CYS A 198 3.53 14.43 12.66
N ASP A 199 4.67 14.74 13.27
CA ASP A 199 5.62 13.75 13.76
C ASP A 199 5.90 13.89 15.25
N ALA A 200 5.90 12.79 16.00
CA ALA A 200 6.20 12.77 17.42
C ALA A 200 5.32 13.75 18.23
N CYS A 201 4.05 13.89 17.85
CA CYS A 201 3.11 14.84 18.43
C CYS A 201 2.17 14.18 19.45
N ASN A 202 1.71 14.96 20.42
CA ASN A 202 0.82 14.50 21.48
C ASN A 202 -0.29 15.54 21.73
N ASP A 203 -1.56 15.13 21.65
CA ASP A 203 -2.70 16.07 21.76
C ASP A 203 -2.60 17.22 20.74
N VAL A 204 -2.60 16.88 19.45
CA VAL A 204 -2.49 17.84 18.34
C VAL A 204 -3.73 17.75 17.44
N TRP A 205 -4.32 18.90 17.15
CA TRP A 205 -5.61 18.99 16.45
C TRP A 205 -5.52 19.99 15.30
N PHE A 206 -6.13 19.67 14.16
CA PHE A 206 -6.24 20.57 13.01
C PHE A 206 -4.91 21.22 12.59
N SER A 207 -3.80 20.48 12.71
CA SER A 207 -2.46 21.03 12.56
C SER A 207 -1.73 20.45 11.36
N ARG A 208 -0.74 21.17 10.86
CA ARG A 208 0.03 20.76 9.68
C ARG A 208 1.53 20.91 9.89
N ASN A 209 2.30 19.91 9.49
CA ASN A 209 3.76 19.98 9.49
C ASN A 209 4.30 20.36 10.88
N CYS A 210 3.84 19.69 11.94
CA CYS A 210 4.26 19.92 13.32
C CYS A 210 5.11 18.74 13.81
N THR A 211 6.24 19.02 14.47
CA THR A 211 7.11 17.96 15.00
C THR A 211 7.38 18.15 16.48
N GLY A 212 7.25 17.10 17.29
CA GLY A 212 7.54 17.15 18.73
C GLY A 212 6.60 18.09 19.49
N CYS A 213 5.41 18.36 18.95
CA CYS A 213 4.49 19.34 19.53
C CYS A 213 3.52 18.66 20.50
N THR A 214 3.15 19.39 21.56
CA THR A 214 2.23 18.88 22.58
C THR A 214 1.14 19.92 22.85
N ASN A 215 -0.13 19.52 22.98
CA ASN A 215 -1.24 20.47 23.19
C ASN A 215 -1.21 21.61 22.15
N CYS A 216 -1.36 21.27 20.88
CA CYS A 216 -1.43 22.26 19.80
C CYS A 216 -2.74 22.15 19.04
N PHE A 217 -3.32 23.30 18.70
CA PHE A 217 -4.58 23.37 17.95
C PHE A 217 -4.41 24.36 16.79
N GLY A 218 -4.77 23.95 15.57
CA GLY A 218 -4.75 24.85 14.41
C GLY A 218 -3.34 25.34 14.05
N CYS A 219 -2.29 24.56 14.35
CA CYS A 219 -0.92 25.02 14.25
C CYS A 219 -0.22 24.53 12.96
N VAL A 220 0.68 25.34 12.43
CA VAL A 220 1.44 25.04 11.21
C VAL A 220 2.93 25.25 11.43
N ASN A 221 3.78 24.33 10.95
CA ASN A 221 5.24 24.46 10.95
C ASN A 221 5.88 24.60 12.34
N LEU A 222 5.25 24.10 13.41
CA LEU A 222 5.82 24.16 14.75
C LEU A 222 6.81 23.02 15.00
N ARG A 223 7.80 23.29 15.85
CA ARG A 223 8.82 22.33 16.28
C ARG A 223 9.02 22.45 17.78
N ASN A 224 8.84 21.34 18.50
CA ASN A 224 9.05 21.23 19.95
C ASN A 224 8.30 22.33 20.74
N LYS A 225 7.04 22.60 20.36
CA LYS A 225 6.20 23.63 20.99
C LYS A 225 5.11 22.98 21.84
N ASN A 226 4.69 23.72 22.88
CA ASN A 226 3.65 23.28 23.78
C ASN A 226 2.67 24.42 24.07
N TYR A 227 1.37 24.10 24.12
CA TYR A 227 0.28 25.05 24.39
C TYR A 227 0.18 26.15 23.34
N TYR A 228 0.07 25.75 22.07
CA TYR A 228 -0.09 26.69 20.96
C TYR A 228 -1.50 26.58 20.35
N ILE A 229 -2.12 27.71 20.07
CA ILE A 229 -3.38 27.79 19.34
C ILE A 229 -3.16 28.79 18.20
N TRP A 230 -3.41 28.38 16.94
CA TRP A 230 -3.18 29.23 15.76
C TRP A 230 -1.76 29.84 15.71
N ASN A 231 -0.74 29.03 16.02
CA ASN A 231 0.67 29.43 16.10
C ASN A 231 1.03 30.44 17.21
N GLU A 232 0.11 30.77 18.11
CA GLU A 232 0.38 31.65 19.25
C GLU A 232 0.56 30.83 20.53
N GLN A 233 1.55 31.22 21.35
CA GLN A 233 1.83 30.56 22.61
C GLN A 233 0.89 31.05 23.72
N TYR A 234 0.39 30.09 24.50
CA TYR A 234 -0.42 30.35 25.69
C TYR A 234 0.23 29.72 26.91
N THR A 235 -0.10 30.24 28.09
CA THR A 235 0.13 29.45 29.30
C THR A 235 -0.82 28.25 29.32
N LYS A 236 -0.47 27.20 30.07
CA LYS A 236 -1.32 26.01 30.22
C LYS A 236 -2.76 26.35 30.60
N GLY A 237 -2.95 27.26 31.56
CA GLY A 237 -4.28 27.66 32.02
C GLY A 237 -5.09 28.41 30.97
N GLU A 238 -4.44 29.28 30.21
CA GLU A 238 -5.08 30.03 29.12
C GLU A 238 -5.42 29.12 27.93
N TYR A 239 -4.52 28.20 27.57
CA TYR A 239 -4.73 27.22 26.52
C TYR A 239 -6.03 26.44 26.74
N PHE A 240 -6.18 25.79 27.90
CA PHE A 240 -7.38 25.01 28.20
C PHE A 240 -8.63 25.90 28.30
N LYS A 241 -8.53 27.09 28.89
CA LYS A 241 -9.65 28.03 28.92
C LYS A 241 -10.13 28.43 27.53
N LYS A 242 -9.22 28.60 26.57
CA LYS A 242 -9.54 28.98 25.19
C LYS A 242 -10.13 27.80 24.42
N LEU A 243 -9.59 26.60 24.59
CA LEU A 243 -10.04 25.39 23.92
C LEU A 243 -11.47 24.95 24.32
N PHE A 244 -11.84 25.09 25.59
CA PHE A 244 -13.18 24.70 26.09
C PHE A 244 -14.25 25.80 25.94
N ARG A 245 -13.92 26.94 25.34
CA ARG A 245 -14.85 28.07 25.11
C ARG A 245 -15.20 28.30 23.64
N SER A 246 -14.52 27.64 22.72
CA SER A 246 -14.81 27.59 21.28
C SER A 246 -15.67 26.39 20.94
#